data_AF-A0A934YGH6-F1
#
_entry.id   AF-A0A934YGH6-F1
#
_cell.length_a   1.000
_cell.length_b   1.000
_cell.length_c   1.000
_cell.angle_alpha   90.00
_cell.angle_beta   90.00
_cell.angle_gamma   90.00
#
_symmetry.space_group_name_H-M   'P 1'
#
loop_
_entity.id
_entity.type
_entity.pdbx_description
1 polymer ?
#
loop_
_entity_poly.entity_id
_entity_poly.type
_entity_poly.pdbx_seq_one_letter_code
_entity_poly.pdbx_strand_id
1 'polypeptide(L)'
;MNPASPHGSRALVSWGAPVALALALGACGGAKKVEFFDKPSSSTGDGGFSPNASPTDTLTPPPPDTPPDDPTPPEPGSPCTASKDCQPGFVCEVASCRGEGTCVDESSYGDQPRCACDGVTYAAGVSVKGAVRHVRECEKGEATACSARVECGGGAACNAPVKDILSCGSAEGTCWRWPSTCPNAPASVRACNTAPTCTSVCAAASKGRAYYPGGC
;
A
#
# COMPACT_ATOMS: atom_id res chain seq x y z
N MET A 1 29.64 -13.00 64.91
CA MET A 1 29.67 -14.45 64.63
C MET A 1 28.71 -14.69 63.48
N ASN A 2 28.98 -15.33 62.35
CA ASN A 2 30.15 -15.62 61.54
C ASN A 2 29.54 -15.75 60.12
N PRO A 3 30.18 -15.29 59.04
CA PRO A 3 29.57 -15.13 57.71
C PRO A 3 29.69 -16.40 56.87
N ALA A 4 28.83 -16.58 55.87
CA ALA A 4 29.07 -17.57 54.81
C ALA A 4 28.53 -17.08 53.45
N SER A 5 29.49 -16.86 52.56
CA SER A 5 29.46 -16.75 51.10
C SER A 5 30.65 -17.62 50.64
N PRO A 6 30.90 -17.94 49.35
CA PRO A 6 30.07 -18.27 48.18
C PRO A 6 30.44 -19.68 47.64
N HIS A 7 29.91 -20.13 46.49
CA HIS A 7 30.61 -20.86 45.41
C HIS A 7 29.61 -21.59 44.48
N GLY A 8 29.78 -21.42 43.17
CA GLY A 8 29.05 -22.19 42.16
C GLY A 8 29.19 -21.69 40.72
N SER A 9 30.41 -21.51 40.23
CA SER A 9 30.69 -21.31 38.81
C SER A 9 30.54 -22.61 38.03
N ARG A 10 29.72 -22.63 36.97
CA ARG A 10 29.93 -23.50 35.79
C ARG A 10 29.55 -22.77 34.51
N ALA A 11 30.52 -22.71 33.61
CA ALA A 11 30.44 -22.23 32.24
C ALA A 11 30.06 -23.36 31.27
N LEU A 12 29.92 -22.97 29.99
CA LEU A 12 29.82 -23.78 28.74
C LEU A 12 28.36 -24.10 28.34
N VAL A 13 27.89 -23.94 27.09
CA VAL A 13 28.53 -23.83 25.77
C VAL A 13 27.68 -22.92 24.86
N SER A 14 28.37 -22.08 24.09
CA SER A 14 27.90 -21.27 22.95
C SER A 14 27.64 -22.15 21.71
N TRP A 15 26.47 -21.99 21.07
CA TRP A 15 26.27 -22.31 19.65
C TRP A 15 25.33 -21.29 19.00
N GLY A 16 25.91 -20.45 18.14
CA GLY A 16 25.34 -20.07 16.85
C GLY A 16 24.19 -19.07 16.79
N ALA A 17 24.47 -17.78 16.99
CA ALA A 17 23.69 -16.71 16.37
C ALA A 17 24.17 -16.52 14.91
N PRO A 18 23.29 -16.47 13.90
CA PRO A 18 23.69 -16.03 12.57
C PRO A 18 23.97 -14.53 12.57
N VAL A 19 25.25 -14.19 12.42
CA VAL A 19 25.75 -12.85 12.12
C VAL A 19 25.28 -12.47 10.72
N ALA A 20 24.32 -11.56 10.61
CA ALA A 20 24.01 -10.89 9.36
C ALA A 20 25.13 -9.86 9.10
N LEU A 21 26.07 -10.26 8.25
CA LEU A 21 27.17 -9.43 7.78
C LEU A 21 26.61 -8.35 6.83
N ALA A 22 26.65 -7.10 7.28
CA ALA A 22 26.46 -5.94 6.43
C ALA A 22 27.63 -5.84 5.43
N LEU A 23 27.34 -6.01 4.15
CA LEU A 23 28.24 -5.63 3.06
C LEU A 23 27.71 -4.34 2.43
N ALA A 24 28.34 -3.22 2.80
CA ALA A 24 28.34 -2.00 2.01
C ALA A 24 29.72 -1.85 1.38
N LEU A 25 29.75 -1.68 0.05
CA LEU A 25 30.82 -1.29 -0.89
C LEU A 25 30.43 -1.98 -2.22
N GLY A 26 30.36 -1.37 -3.39
CA GLY A 26 30.68 -0.06 -3.92
C GLY A 26 30.35 -0.13 -5.43
N ALA A 27 30.15 1.01 -6.06
CA ALA A 27 29.84 1.13 -7.48
C ALA A 27 30.91 0.49 -8.39
N CYS A 28 30.49 -0.18 -9.46
CA CYS A 28 31.15 -0.21 -10.78
C CYS A 28 30.23 -0.94 -11.79
N GLY A 29 30.08 -0.35 -12.98
CA GLY A 29 29.10 -0.73 -14.00
C GLY A 29 29.44 -1.96 -14.83
N GLY A 30 28.60 -2.20 -15.83
CA GLY A 30 28.87 -3.14 -16.91
C GLY A 30 27.65 -3.98 -17.28
N ALA A 31 26.89 -3.51 -18.27
CA ALA A 31 25.93 -4.31 -18.99
C ALA A 31 26.60 -5.60 -19.52
N LYS A 32 25.98 -6.76 -19.30
CA LYS A 32 26.33 -7.99 -20.03
C LYS A 32 25.20 -8.37 -20.97
N LYS A 33 25.48 -8.17 -22.26
CA LYS A 33 24.86 -8.84 -23.40
C LYS A 33 24.89 -10.36 -23.19
N VAL A 34 23.80 -11.01 -23.54
CA VAL A 34 23.77 -12.45 -23.82
C VAL A 34 23.91 -12.58 -25.33
N GLU A 35 25.03 -13.13 -25.80
CA GLU A 35 25.27 -13.47 -27.21
C GLU A 35 25.00 -14.94 -27.45
N PHE A 36 24.41 -15.20 -28.61
CA PHE A 36 23.97 -16.48 -29.15
C PHE A 36 25.16 -17.38 -29.48
N PHE A 37 25.01 -18.68 -29.23
CA PHE A 37 25.93 -19.71 -29.72
C PHE A 37 25.27 -20.43 -30.90
N ASP A 38 25.68 -20.05 -32.10
CA ASP A 38 25.48 -20.81 -33.33
C ASP A 38 26.59 -21.87 -33.42
N LYS A 39 26.24 -23.12 -33.77
CA LYS A 39 27.20 -24.03 -34.39
C LYS A 39 26.51 -24.95 -35.43
N PRO A 40 27.11 -25.15 -36.62
CA PRO A 40 26.44 -25.74 -37.78
C PRO A 40 26.82 -27.21 -38.03
N SER A 41 25.99 -27.88 -38.86
CA SER A 41 26.35 -28.51 -40.16
C SER A 41 25.70 -29.88 -40.44
N SER A 42 25.15 -29.99 -41.66
CA SER A 42 25.13 -31.16 -42.58
C SER A 42 24.18 -32.32 -42.22
N SER A 43 23.42 -32.97 -43.11
CA SER A 43 23.42 -33.10 -44.58
C SER A 43 22.11 -33.73 -45.08
N THR A 44 21.72 -33.33 -46.29
CA THR A 44 21.11 -34.06 -47.42
C THR A 44 20.37 -35.38 -47.18
N GLY A 45 19.08 -35.39 -47.56
CA GLY A 45 18.29 -36.58 -47.90
C GLY A 45 17.29 -36.23 -48.99
N ASP A 46 17.57 -36.73 -50.19
CA ASP A 46 16.80 -36.63 -51.44
C ASP A 46 15.43 -37.32 -51.39
N GLY A 47 14.48 -36.81 -52.18
CA GLY A 47 13.49 -37.64 -52.87
C GLY A 47 12.02 -37.43 -52.52
N GLY A 48 11.24 -36.92 -53.50
CA GLY A 48 9.80 -37.17 -53.56
C GLY A 48 8.95 -36.03 -54.13
N PHE A 49 8.89 -35.89 -55.46
CA PHE A 49 7.87 -35.09 -56.14
C PHE A 49 6.51 -35.81 -56.12
N SER A 50 5.44 -35.05 -55.88
CA SER A 50 4.09 -35.34 -56.42
C SER A 50 3.36 -34.01 -56.61
N PRO A 51 2.90 -33.68 -57.84
CA PRO A 51 2.13 -32.48 -58.09
C PRO A 51 0.63 -32.73 -57.86
N ASN A 52 -0.11 -31.62 -57.75
CA ASN A 52 -1.54 -31.47 -58.03
C ASN A 52 -2.49 -31.47 -56.83
N ALA A 53 -2.86 -30.27 -56.38
CA ALA A 53 -4.25 -29.78 -56.37
C ALA A 53 -4.31 -28.40 -55.70
N SER A 54 -4.66 -27.36 -56.46
CA SER A 54 -5.20 -26.13 -55.86
C SER A 54 -6.62 -26.37 -55.39
N PRO A 55 -7.00 -25.80 -54.24
CA PRO A 55 -8.33 -25.22 -54.13
C PRO A 55 -8.25 -23.76 -53.65
N THR A 56 -8.80 -22.90 -54.49
CA THR A 56 -9.47 -21.62 -54.22
C THR A 56 -9.41 -21.08 -52.78
N ASP A 57 -8.51 -20.11 -52.53
CA ASP A 57 -8.60 -19.18 -51.41
C ASP A 57 -9.87 -18.33 -51.56
N THR A 58 -10.91 -18.69 -50.82
CA THR A 58 -12.07 -17.81 -50.63
C THR A 58 -11.65 -16.76 -49.62
N LEU A 59 -11.21 -15.60 -50.11
CA LEU A 59 -10.93 -14.41 -49.30
C LEU A 59 -12.23 -13.98 -48.60
N THR A 60 -12.44 -14.49 -47.40
CA THR A 60 -13.38 -13.89 -46.45
C THR A 60 -12.71 -12.61 -45.96
N PRO A 61 -13.28 -11.41 -46.18
CA PRO A 61 -12.71 -10.20 -45.62
C PRO A 61 -12.65 -10.35 -44.09
N PRO A 62 -11.55 -9.93 -43.44
CA PRO A 62 -11.51 -9.91 -41.99
C PRO A 62 -12.68 -9.06 -41.46
N PRO A 63 -13.27 -9.41 -40.31
CA PRO A 63 -14.25 -8.55 -39.66
C PRO A 63 -13.63 -7.16 -39.48
N PRO A 64 -14.43 -6.08 -39.56
CA PRO A 64 -13.90 -4.73 -39.40
C PRO A 64 -13.18 -4.66 -38.05
N ASP A 65 -11.90 -4.31 -38.11
CA ASP A 65 -11.09 -3.92 -36.95
C ASP A 65 -11.85 -2.82 -36.23
N THR A 66 -12.62 -3.21 -35.22
CA THR A 66 -13.16 -2.26 -34.27
C THR A 66 -11.93 -1.80 -33.51
N PRO A 67 -11.54 -0.50 -33.59
CA PRO A 67 -10.44 -0.01 -32.79
C PRO A 67 -10.73 -0.38 -31.33
N PRO A 68 -9.73 -0.83 -30.54
CA PRO A 68 -9.96 -1.07 -29.13
C PRO A 68 -10.60 0.17 -28.56
N ASP A 69 -11.82 0.01 -28.02
CA ASP A 69 -12.57 1.06 -27.36
C ASP A 69 -11.60 1.91 -26.54
N ASP A 70 -11.57 3.20 -26.85
CA ASP A 70 -10.91 4.21 -26.02
C ASP A 70 -11.26 3.87 -24.56
N PRO A 71 -10.29 3.76 -23.63
CA PRO A 71 -10.54 3.27 -22.28
C PRO A 71 -11.28 4.37 -21.52
N THR A 72 -12.56 4.53 -21.86
CA THR A 72 -13.52 5.23 -21.05
C THR A 72 -13.53 4.44 -19.75
N PRO A 73 -13.09 5.02 -18.63
CA PRO A 73 -13.00 4.24 -17.41
C PRO A 73 -14.41 3.72 -17.06
N PRO A 74 -14.52 2.55 -16.41
CA PRO A 74 -15.79 1.89 -16.15
C PRO A 74 -16.83 2.78 -15.46
N GLU A 75 -18.06 2.71 -15.94
CA GLU A 75 -19.23 3.36 -15.36
C GLU A 75 -19.55 2.79 -13.95
N PRO A 76 -20.30 3.52 -13.11
CA PRO A 76 -20.81 2.99 -11.84
C PRO A 76 -21.44 1.60 -11.98
N GLY A 77 -21.13 0.70 -11.05
CA GLY A 77 -21.59 -0.70 -11.09
C GLY A 77 -20.67 -1.66 -11.84
N SER A 78 -19.63 -1.15 -12.50
CA SER A 78 -18.64 -2.00 -13.18
C SER A 78 -17.70 -2.72 -12.21
N PRO A 79 -17.17 -3.90 -12.58
CA PRO A 79 -16.18 -4.60 -11.78
C PRO A 79 -14.85 -3.84 -11.72
N CYS A 80 -14.15 -3.94 -10.59
CA CYS A 80 -12.87 -3.28 -10.37
C CYS A 80 -11.98 -4.08 -9.42
N THR A 81 -10.67 -3.76 -9.41
CA THR A 81 -9.71 -4.33 -8.45
C THR A 81 -9.04 -3.27 -7.58
N ALA A 82 -9.02 -2.02 -8.04
CA ALA A 82 -8.54 -0.85 -7.31
C ALA A 82 -9.30 0.41 -7.75
N SER A 83 -9.33 1.45 -6.91
CA SER A 83 -10.07 2.70 -7.24
C SER A 83 -9.52 3.44 -8.45
N LYS A 84 -8.24 3.23 -8.82
CA LYS A 84 -7.68 3.76 -10.07
C LYS A 84 -8.33 3.18 -11.33
N ASP A 85 -8.99 2.03 -11.20
CA ASP A 85 -9.66 1.35 -12.31
C ASP A 85 -11.01 2.02 -12.60
N CYS A 86 -11.57 2.79 -11.66
CA CYS A 86 -12.86 3.45 -11.79
C CYS A 86 -12.75 4.86 -12.40
N GLN A 87 -13.86 5.40 -12.93
CA GLN A 87 -13.91 6.79 -13.35
C GLN A 87 -13.60 7.76 -12.21
N PRO A 88 -13.09 8.98 -12.51
CA PRO A 88 -12.97 10.03 -11.51
C PRO A 88 -14.29 10.28 -10.78
N GLY A 89 -14.24 10.34 -9.45
CA GLY A 89 -15.44 10.45 -8.60
C GLY A 89 -16.01 9.11 -8.15
N PHE A 90 -15.47 7.98 -8.62
CA PHE A 90 -15.83 6.64 -8.18
C PHE A 90 -14.65 5.98 -7.47
N VAL A 91 -14.97 5.09 -6.53
CA VAL A 91 -13.98 4.23 -5.86
C VAL A 91 -14.35 2.78 -6.03
N CYS A 92 -13.35 1.91 -5.93
CA CYS A 92 -13.58 0.47 -5.99
C CYS A 92 -13.93 -0.05 -4.60
N GLU A 93 -15.18 -0.47 -4.38
CA GLU A 93 -15.62 -1.06 -3.13
C GLU A 93 -15.57 -2.60 -3.20
N VAL A 94 -14.92 -3.23 -2.24
CA VAL A 94 -14.70 -4.69 -2.18
C VAL A 94 -15.24 -5.28 -0.89
N ALA A 95 -15.87 -6.46 -0.96
CA ALA A 95 -16.25 -7.21 0.23
C ALA A 95 -15.03 -7.77 1.00
N SER A 96 -13.93 -8.02 0.28
CA SER A 96 -12.66 -8.54 0.81
C SER A 96 -11.49 -8.04 -0.02
N CYS A 97 -10.36 -7.76 0.63
CA CYS A 97 -9.16 -7.21 -0.03
C CYS A 97 -8.45 -8.14 -1.01
N ARG A 98 -8.93 -9.36 -1.19
CA ARG A 98 -8.46 -10.31 -2.20
C ARG A 98 -9.50 -10.60 -3.29
N GLY A 99 -10.67 -9.95 -3.22
CA GLY A 99 -11.76 -10.16 -4.17
C GLY A 99 -11.87 -9.04 -5.19
N GLU A 100 -12.73 -9.28 -6.18
CA GLU A 100 -13.21 -8.24 -7.08
C GLU A 100 -14.20 -7.34 -6.36
N GLY A 101 -14.25 -6.08 -6.79
CA GLY A 101 -15.13 -5.06 -6.26
C GLY A 101 -16.04 -4.48 -7.30
N THR A 102 -16.71 -3.40 -6.93
CA THR A 102 -17.58 -2.64 -7.82
C THR A 102 -17.27 -1.15 -7.71
N CYS A 103 -17.22 -0.46 -8.84
CA CYS A 103 -17.08 0.99 -8.86
C CYS A 103 -18.36 1.64 -8.32
N VAL A 104 -18.22 2.40 -7.24
CA VAL A 104 -19.31 3.09 -6.55
C VAL A 104 -19.00 4.57 -6.40
N ASP A 105 -20.05 5.39 -6.38
CA ASP A 105 -19.93 6.84 -6.34
C ASP A 105 -19.35 7.31 -4.99
N GLU A 106 -18.26 8.07 -5.01
CA GLU A 106 -17.58 8.50 -3.79
C GLU A 106 -18.44 9.49 -2.96
N SER A 107 -19.32 10.26 -3.60
CA SER A 107 -20.18 11.22 -2.90
C SER A 107 -21.23 10.54 -2.02
N SER A 108 -21.55 9.28 -2.30
CA SER A 108 -22.48 8.48 -1.49
C SER A 108 -22.03 8.27 -0.03
N TYR A 109 -20.73 8.45 0.25
CA TYR A 109 -20.15 8.28 1.59
C TYR A 109 -20.26 9.51 2.49
N GLY A 110 -20.52 10.69 1.92
CA GLY A 110 -20.53 11.96 2.67
C GLY A 110 -19.23 12.20 3.45
N ASP A 111 -19.36 12.54 4.74
CA ASP A 111 -18.25 12.87 5.63
C ASP A 111 -17.62 11.65 6.34
N GLN A 112 -17.91 10.43 5.88
CA GLN A 112 -17.40 9.23 6.52
C GLN A 112 -15.96 8.90 6.09
N PRO A 113 -15.10 8.46 7.02
CA PRO A 113 -13.79 7.91 6.67
C PRO A 113 -13.94 6.55 5.97
N ARG A 114 -12.91 6.14 5.24
CA ARG A 114 -12.90 4.91 4.44
C ARG A 114 -11.68 4.06 4.77
N CYS A 115 -11.89 2.80 5.09
CA CYS A 115 -10.81 1.86 5.31
C CYS A 115 -10.43 1.20 3.98
N ALA A 116 -9.22 1.46 3.50
CA ALA A 116 -8.70 0.86 2.29
C ALA A 116 -7.95 -0.45 2.59
N CYS A 117 -7.78 -1.27 1.56
CA CYS A 117 -7.14 -2.57 1.67
C CYS A 117 -5.63 -2.56 1.97
N ASP A 118 -5.01 -1.39 1.95
CA ASP A 118 -3.65 -1.17 2.44
C ASP A 118 -3.61 -0.91 3.97
N GLY A 119 -4.74 -1.02 4.65
CA GLY A 119 -4.88 -0.76 6.09
C GLY A 119 -4.78 0.72 6.44
N VAL A 120 -4.84 1.62 5.45
CA VAL A 120 -4.84 3.07 5.68
C VAL A 120 -6.27 3.57 5.72
N THR A 121 -6.58 4.36 6.74
CA THR A 121 -7.87 5.08 6.80
C THR A 121 -7.78 6.37 6.01
N TYR A 122 -8.68 6.59 5.07
CA TYR A 122 -8.78 7.82 4.29
C TYR A 122 -9.89 8.69 4.90
N ALA A 123 -9.53 9.91 5.32
CA ALA A 123 -10.52 10.89 5.77
C ALA A 123 -11.45 11.28 4.60
N ALA A 124 -12.61 11.84 4.95
CA ALA A 124 -13.56 12.34 3.97
C ALA A 124 -12.91 13.37 3.03
N GLY A 125 -13.32 13.34 1.76
CA GLY A 125 -12.77 14.21 0.72
C GLY A 125 -11.34 13.88 0.29
N VAL A 126 -10.76 12.77 0.75
CA VAL A 126 -9.43 12.30 0.31
C VAL A 126 -9.55 11.12 -0.63
N SER A 127 -9.10 11.29 -1.87
CA SER A 127 -9.14 10.23 -2.88
C SER A 127 -8.38 8.98 -2.43
N VAL A 128 -9.06 7.84 -2.55
CA VAL A 128 -8.50 6.53 -2.17
C VAL A 128 -7.67 5.97 -3.32
N LYS A 129 -6.46 5.47 -3.02
CA LYS A 129 -5.58 4.89 -4.04
C LYS A 129 -5.84 3.40 -4.30
N GLY A 130 -6.20 2.65 -3.26
CA GLY A 130 -6.53 1.22 -3.32
C GLY A 130 -8.04 0.97 -3.41
N ALA A 131 -8.46 -0.28 -3.22
CA ALA A 131 -9.87 -0.61 -3.01
C ALA A 131 -10.31 -0.27 -1.57
N VAL A 132 -11.55 0.17 -1.42
CA VAL A 132 -12.22 0.45 -0.15
C VAL A 132 -12.90 -0.83 0.32
N ARG A 133 -12.62 -1.26 1.55
CA ARG A 133 -13.26 -2.44 2.13
C ARG A 133 -14.52 -2.09 2.92
N HIS A 134 -14.48 -0.98 3.66
CA HIS A 134 -15.63 -0.49 4.45
C HIS A 134 -15.61 1.03 4.55
N VAL A 135 -16.80 1.63 4.62
CA VAL A 135 -17.01 3.08 4.83
C VAL A 135 -16.97 3.40 6.33
N ARG A 136 -15.82 3.11 6.95
CA ARG A 136 -15.51 3.49 8.33
C ARG A 136 -13.99 3.54 8.52
N GLU A 137 -13.55 3.98 9.70
CA GLU A 137 -12.14 3.84 10.10
C GLU A 137 -11.72 2.38 10.10
N CYS A 138 -10.47 2.10 9.68
CA CYS A 138 -9.90 0.76 9.83
C CYS A 138 -9.82 0.35 11.30
N GLU A 139 -10.41 -0.79 11.64
CA GLU A 139 -10.38 -1.31 12.99
C GLU A 139 -8.99 -1.83 13.39
N LYS A 140 -8.75 -1.96 14.70
CA LYS A 140 -7.51 -2.52 15.21
C LYS A 140 -7.31 -3.95 14.70
N GLY A 141 -6.21 -4.21 14.02
CA GLY A 141 -5.90 -5.48 13.37
C GLY A 141 -6.11 -5.47 11.85
N GLU A 142 -6.90 -4.51 11.34
CA GLU A 142 -7.02 -4.21 9.91
C GLU A 142 -6.18 -2.99 9.54
N ALA A 143 -6.12 -2.01 10.45
CA ALA A 143 -5.35 -0.81 10.27
C ALA A 143 -3.84 -1.06 10.34
N THR A 144 -3.10 -0.40 9.45
CA THR A 144 -1.65 -0.30 9.52
C THR A 144 -1.29 0.53 10.74
N ALA A 145 -0.68 -0.14 11.72
CA ALA A 145 -0.23 0.47 12.96
C ALA A 145 0.95 1.41 12.72
N CYS A 146 1.02 2.48 13.49
CA CYS A 146 2.13 3.44 13.46
C CYS A 146 2.50 3.91 14.87
N SER A 147 3.70 4.46 14.99
CA SER A 147 4.21 5.04 16.24
C SER A 147 5.32 6.05 15.93
N ALA A 148 5.93 6.62 16.97
CA ALA A 148 7.13 7.46 16.80
C ALA A 148 8.31 6.73 16.11
N ARG A 149 8.30 5.39 16.03
CA ARG A 149 9.34 4.57 15.39
C ARG A 149 8.89 3.90 14.10
N VAL A 150 7.57 3.83 13.87
CA VAL A 150 6.98 3.14 12.73
C VAL A 150 6.21 4.17 11.92
N GLU A 151 6.81 4.59 10.82
CA GLU A 151 6.25 5.61 9.93
C GLU A 151 5.18 5.02 9.00
N CYS A 152 4.23 5.87 8.62
CA CYS A 152 3.21 5.52 7.65
C CYS A 152 3.75 5.67 6.22
N GLY A 153 3.52 4.65 5.40
CA GLY A 153 3.92 4.64 4.00
C GLY A 153 3.09 5.59 3.11
N GLY A 154 3.65 5.93 1.95
CA GLY A 154 2.94 6.61 0.86
C GLY A 154 2.61 8.09 1.09
N GLY A 155 2.89 8.67 2.26
CA GLY A 155 2.44 10.02 2.65
C GLY A 155 1.14 10.01 3.45
N ALA A 156 0.78 8.86 4.03
CA ALA A 156 -0.12 8.84 5.18
C ALA A 156 0.62 9.38 6.41
N ALA A 157 -0.14 9.83 7.41
CA ALA A 157 0.37 10.34 8.67
C ALA A 157 -0.15 9.48 9.83
N CYS A 158 0.63 9.41 10.90
CA CYS A 158 0.23 8.64 12.07
C CYS A 158 -0.84 9.39 12.88
N ASN A 159 -2.02 8.79 13.00
CA ASN A 159 -3.10 9.26 13.84
C ASN A 159 -3.00 8.59 15.22
N ALA A 160 -2.34 9.27 16.17
CA ALA A 160 -1.99 8.70 17.48
C ALA A 160 -2.63 9.52 18.62
N PRO A 161 -3.92 9.32 18.92
CA PRO A 161 -4.55 9.92 20.09
C PRO A 161 -3.95 9.33 21.38
N VAL A 162 -3.53 10.19 22.30
CA VAL A 162 -3.04 9.82 23.62
C VAL A 162 -3.91 10.44 24.71
N LYS A 163 -3.86 9.89 25.92
CA LYS A 163 -4.73 10.32 27.04
C LYS A 163 -4.32 11.67 27.61
N ASP A 164 -3.03 11.96 27.63
CA ASP A 164 -2.43 13.14 28.24
C ASP A 164 -1.04 13.44 27.65
N ILE A 165 -0.47 14.58 28.06
CA ILE A 165 0.86 15.01 27.62
C ILE A 165 2.00 14.06 28.03
N LEU A 166 1.86 13.31 29.13
CA LEU A 166 2.89 12.39 29.61
C LEU A 166 3.00 11.16 28.70
N SER A 167 1.91 10.82 28.02
CA SER A 167 1.80 9.67 27.12
C SER A 167 2.37 9.91 25.72
N CYS A 168 2.83 11.14 25.42
CA CYS A 168 3.28 11.54 24.09
C CYS A 168 4.51 10.78 23.56
N GLY A 169 5.42 10.33 24.44
CA GLY A 169 6.65 9.64 24.05
C GLY A 169 6.47 8.21 23.55
N SER A 170 5.31 7.60 23.80
CA SER A 170 4.97 6.21 23.48
C SER A 170 3.64 6.12 22.72
N ALA A 171 3.28 7.16 21.99
CA ALA A 171 2.03 7.21 21.26
C ALA A 171 2.01 6.15 20.15
N GLU A 172 1.02 5.27 20.20
CA GLU A 172 0.68 4.33 19.14
C GLU A 172 -0.61 4.79 18.47
N GLY A 173 -0.70 4.54 17.17
CA GLY A 173 -1.81 4.98 16.35
C GLY A 173 -2.01 4.12 15.12
N THR A 174 -2.84 4.61 14.21
CA THR A 174 -3.10 4.01 12.92
C THR A 174 -2.74 4.97 11.80
N CYS A 175 -2.41 4.45 10.63
CA CYS A 175 -2.07 5.27 9.48
C CYS A 175 -3.31 5.86 8.82
N TRP A 176 -3.28 7.18 8.64
CA TRP A 176 -4.37 7.94 8.06
C TRP A 176 -3.92 8.82 6.90
N ARG A 177 -4.79 8.99 5.92
CA ARG A 177 -4.69 10.01 4.88
C ARG A 177 -5.63 11.15 5.20
N TRP A 178 -5.05 12.32 5.39
CA TRP A 178 -5.77 13.54 5.67
C TRP A 178 -5.83 14.43 4.43
N PRO A 179 -6.86 15.27 4.30
CA PRO A 179 -6.89 16.29 3.28
C PRO A 179 -5.71 17.25 3.48
N SER A 180 -5.24 17.84 2.38
CA SER A 180 -4.14 18.80 2.41
C SER A 180 -4.48 20.07 3.20
N THR A 181 -5.77 20.38 3.32
CA THR A 181 -6.31 21.45 4.15
C THR A 181 -7.30 20.87 5.15
N CYS A 182 -7.30 21.42 6.37
CA CYS A 182 -8.23 21.03 7.44
C CYS A 182 -9.23 22.17 7.69
N PRO A 183 -10.17 22.44 6.77
CA PRO A 183 -11.09 23.56 6.92
C PRO A 183 -12.06 23.35 8.09
N ASN A 184 -12.29 24.41 8.86
CA ASN A 184 -13.40 24.57 9.81
C ASN A 184 -13.55 23.53 10.95
N ALA A 185 -12.56 22.67 11.18
CA ALA A 185 -12.62 21.73 12.30
C ALA A 185 -12.41 22.45 13.64
N PRO A 186 -13.27 22.23 14.66
CA PRO A 186 -13.12 22.87 15.96
C PRO A 186 -11.79 22.49 16.59
N ALA A 187 -11.15 23.47 17.22
CA ALA A 187 -9.95 23.24 17.98
C ALA A 187 -10.32 22.52 19.28
N SER A 188 -10.03 21.22 19.37
CA SER A 188 -10.48 20.35 20.47
C SER A 188 -9.35 19.54 21.10
N VAL A 189 -8.16 19.57 20.52
CA VAL A 189 -7.01 18.77 20.96
C VAL A 189 -5.75 19.60 21.03
N ARG A 190 -4.76 19.09 21.75
CA ARG A 190 -3.41 19.65 21.80
C ARG A 190 -2.43 18.64 21.22
N ALA A 191 -1.55 19.09 20.33
CA ALA A 191 -0.48 18.26 19.79
C ALA A 191 0.70 18.18 20.77
N CYS A 192 1.24 16.98 20.95
CA CYS A 192 2.23 16.63 21.97
C CYS A 192 3.52 17.49 22.02
N ASN A 193 3.96 18.06 20.90
CA ASN A 193 5.25 18.78 20.80
C ASN A 193 5.09 20.24 20.35
N THR A 194 3.95 20.86 20.63
CA THR A 194 3.69 22.27 20.31
C THR A 194 3.29 23.00 21.59
N ALA A 195 3.58 24.31 21.65
CA ALA A 195 3.05 25.22 22.67
C ALA A 195 1.53 24.95 22.87
N PRO A 196 0.95 25.26 24.05
CA PRO A 196 -0.36 24.76 24.50
C PRO A 196 -1.57 25.36 23.75
N THR A 197 -1.49 25.51 22.44
CA THR A 197 -2.57 25.98 21.59
C THR A 197 -3.45 24.80 21.18
N CYS A 198 -4.74 25.01 21.36
CA CYS A 198 -5.76 24.11 20.85
C CYS A 198 -5.70 24.10 19.32
N THR A 199 -5.87 22.92 18.75
CA THR A 199 -5.94 22.69 17.31
C THR A 199 -6.97 21.60 17.02
N SER A 200 -7.30 21.40 15.75
CA SER A 200 -8.21 20.33 15.35
C SER A 200 -7.49 19.00 15.22
N VAL A 201 -8.23 17.90 15.33
CA VAL A 201 -7.70 16.55 15.12
C VAL A 201 -7.02 16.44 13.75
N CYS A 202 -7.68 16.91 12.68
CA CYS A 202 -7.09 16.92 11.34
C CYS A 202 -5.76 17.68 11.30
N ALA A 203 -5.68 18.88 11.90
CA ALA A 203 -4.45 19.69 11.87
C ALA A 203 -3.31 19.08 12.70
N ALA A 204 -3.61 18.38 13.79
CA ALA A 204 -2.62 17.63 14.57
C ALA A 204 -2.16 16.36 13.84
N ALA A 205 -3.11 15.53 13.41
CA ALA A 205 -2.87 14.23 12.82
C ALA A 205 -2.24 14.30 11.42
N SER A 206 -2.61 15.28 10.59
CA SER A 206 -1.98 15.51 9.26
C SER A 206 -0.48 15.81 9.34
N LYS A 207 0.01 16.29 10.49
CA LYS A 207 1.44 16.52 10.76
C LYS A 207 2.15 15.30 11.35
N GLY A 208 1.47 14.15 11.43
CA GLY A 208 1.99 12.92 12.04
C GLY A 208 2.27 13.06 13.53
N ARG A 209 1.59 13.97 14.22
CA ARG A 209 1.82 14.24 15.64
C ARG A 209 0.81 13.49 16.49
N ALA A 210 1.29 12.90 17.57
CA ALA A 210 0.42 12.49 18.67
C ALA A 210 -0.30 13.70 19.28
N TYR A 211 -1.53 13.49 19.74
CA TYR A 211 -2.36 14.55 20.30
C TYR A 211 -3.25 14.01 21.42
N TYR A 212 -3.67 14.88 22.33
CA TYR A 212 -4.52 14.53 23.46
C TYR A 212 -5.68 15.52 23.63
N PRO A 213 -6.82 15.08 24.17
CA PRO A 213 -7.90 15.98 24.57
C PRO A 213 -7.45 16.78 25.80
N GLY A 214 -7.64 18.11 25.81
CA GLY A 214 -7.30 18.90 27.00
C GLY A 214 -7.55 20.39 26.89
N GLY A 215 -8.44 20.91 27.73
CA GLY A 215 -8.62 22.35 28.00
C GLY A 215 -8.75 23.21 26.74
N CYS A 216 -9.52 22.68 25.80
CA CYS A 216 -10.07 23.29 24.60
C CYS A 216 -11.60 23.11 24.74
#